data_AF-M5U9B9-F1
#
_entry.id   AF-M5U9B9-F1
#
_cell.length_a   1.000
_cell.length_b   1.000
_cell.length_c   1.000
_cell.angle_alpha   90.00
_cell.angle_beta   90.00
_cell.angle_gamma   90.00
#
_symmetry.space_group_name_H-M   'P 1'
#
loop_
_entity.id
_entity.type
_entity.pdbx_description
1 polymer ?
#
loop_
_entity_poly.entity_id
_entity_poly.type
_entity_poly.pdbx_seq_one_letter_code
_entity_poly.pdbx_strand_id
1 'polypeptide(L)'
;MFIREFWKLLIVASLFVIPVQCVHAQQDEATDQAEAQLAEVVEAQLEEVEAVEFLGIPKLKMKGAPPKFVKPLVNAELSFVKRVCSPSSDQMKEIVHAAKAAYMECSDLVADGPMNAQGRANKGWILRGPNNEQLKENPYLRVRRDAHTYLKPILSPAQYQSYIEEAAERDRFERETAIGLAIGMLDDRIGLTQTQYDELTKVLLKEWKEIDLQWIFHYTNNNEYMPPIPKPSLNKVLTKKQQKMLESIQNIRIMFGWNNGFGANIALKEEWLK
;
A
#
# COMPACT_ATOMS: atom_id res chain seq x y z
N MET A 1 -9.07 -7.01 -15.34
CA MET A 1 -8.75 -7.16 -16.79
C MET A 1 -8.17 -5.91 -17.47
N PHE A 2 -8.01 -4.75 -16.82
CA PHE A 2 -7.47 -3.53 -17.45
C PHE A 2 -6.00 -3.20 -17.09
N ILE A 3 -5.42 -3.81 -16.05
CA ILE A 3 -3.99 -3.62 -15.71
C ILE A 3 -3.07 -4.36 -16.70
N ARG A 4 -3.52 -5.46 -17.30
CA ARG A 4 -2.75 -6.20 -18.32
C ARG A 4 -2.56 -5.44 -19.65
N GLU A 5 -3.43 -4.50 -19.99
CA GLU A 5 -3.33 -3.75 -21.27
C GLU A 5 -2.48 -2.47 -21.17
N PHE A 6 -2.20 -1.97 -19.96
CA PHE A 6 -1.34 -0.79 -19.80
C PHE A 6 0.15 -1.08 -20.08
N TRP A 7 0.56 -2.35 -20.03
CA TRP A 7 1.94 -2.79 -20.28
C TRP A 7 2.32 -2.85 -21.77
N LYS A 8 1.37 -2.86 -22.71
CA LYS A 8 1.69 -2.91 -24.15
C LYS A 8 2.13 -1.58 -24.75
N LEU A 9 1.92 -0.46 -24.06
CA LEU A 9 2.12 0.89 -24.60
C LEU A 9 3.41 1.59 -24.14
N LEU A 10 4.21 0.98 -23.26
CA LEU A 10 5.47 1.57 -22.79
C LEU A 10 6.75 0.88 -23.30
N ILE A 11 6.64 -0.11 -24.19
CA ILE A 11 7.78 -0.79 -24.83
C ILE A 11 7.74 -0.58 -26.35
N VAL A 12 7.74 0.67 -26.82
CA VAL A 12 8.01 0.99 -28.23
C VAL A 12 8.85 2.27 -28.32
N ALA A 13 10.09 2.23 -27.82
CA ALA A 13 11.14 3.18 -28.20
C ALA A 13 12.52 2.70 -27.75
N SER A 14 13.02 1.59 -28.31
CA SER A 14 14.46 1.32 -28.48
C SER A 14 14.63 0.07 -29.34
N LEU A 15 14.88 0.30 -30.63
CA LEU A 15 15.32 -0.72 -31.59
C LEU A 15 16.75 -1.15 -31.24
N PHE A 16 16.90 -2.33 -30.65
CA PHE A 16 18.10 -3.14 -30.80
C PHE A 16 17.68 -4.54 -31.21
N VAL A 17 18.07 -4.92 -32.43
CA VAL A 17 17.92 -6.26 -32.97
C VAL A 17 18.93 -7.15 -32.26
N ILE A 18 18.44 -7.99 -31.34
CA ILE A 18 19.22 -9.09 -30.74
C ILE A 18 18.70 -10.40 -31.35
N PRO A 19 19.58 -11.31 -31.82
CA PRO A 19 19.15 -12.58 -32.40
C PRO A 19 18.44 -13.46 -31.36
N VAL A 20 17.23 -13.89 -31.69
CA VAL A 20 16.41 -14.83 -30.92
C VAL A 20 16.98 -16.22 -31.07
N GLN A 21 17.69 -16.70 -30.05
CA GLN A 21 17.98 -18.12 -29.86
C GLN A 21 17.64 -18.53 -28.41
N CYS A 22 16.72 -19.48 -28.31
CA CYS A 22 16.44 -20.37 -27.18
C CYS A 22 16.31 -19.74 -25.77
N VAL A 23 15.17 -19.10 -25.48
CA VAL A 23 14.73 -18.79 -24.10
C VAL A 23 13.26 -19.18 -23.92
N HIS A 24 12.92 -20.46 -24.16
CA HIS A 24 11.55 -20.98 -23.96
C HIS A 24 11.49 -22.10 -22.90
N ALA A 25 12.59 -22.39 -22.20
CA ALA A 25 12.62 -23.46 -21.20
C ALA A 25 12.93 -22.98 -19.78
N GLN A 26 13.24 -21.69 -19.57
CA GLN A 26 13.59 -21.14 -18.25
C GLN A 26 12.56 -20.14 -17.69
N GLN A 27 11.52 -19.80 -18.46
CA GLN A 27 10.45 -18.91 -17.99
C GLN A 27 9.30 -19.65 -17.29
N ASP A 28 9.12 -20.94 -17.55
CA ASP A 28 8.03 -21.72 -16.94
C ASP A 28 8.33 -22.05 -15.46
N GLU A 29 9.57 -22.44 -15.11
CA GLU A 29 9.94 -22.75 -13.71
C GLU A 29 9.92 -21.53 -12.77
N ALA A 30 10.18 -20.33 -13.28
CA ALA A 30 10.18 -19.10 -12.47
C ALA A 30 8.75 -18.62 -12.14
N THR A 31 7.78 -18.98 -12.97
CA THR A 31 6.37 -18.60 -12.79
C THR A 31 5.71 -19.52 -11.76
N ASP A 32 6.01 -20.82 -11.81
CA ASP A 32 5.52 -21.81 -10.84
C ASP A 32 6.05 -21.55 -9.41
N GLN A 33 7.30 -21.08 -9.28
CA GLN A 33 7.86 -20.72 -7.97
C GLN A 33 7.27 -19.43 -7.39
N ALA A 34 6.85 -18.49 -8.24
CA ALA A 34 6.18 -17.26 -7.82
C ALA A 34 4.73 -17.52 -7.39
N GLU A 35 4.01 -18.39 -8.10
CA GLU A 35 2.65 -18.80 -7.73
C GLU A 35 2.62 -19.62 -6.43
N ALA A 36 3.61 -20.50 -6.22
CA ALA A 36 3.75 -21.26 -4.97
C ALA A 36 4.06 -20.36 -3.75
N GLN A 37 4.92 -19.35 -3.92
CA GLN A 37 5.19 -18.37 -2.86
C GLN A 37 3.99 -17.45 -2.58
N LEU A 38 3.19 -17.13 -3.60
CA LEU A 38 1.95 -16.37 -3.44
C LEU A 38 0.90 -17.20 -2.68
N ALA A 39 0.78 -18.49 -2.98
CA ALA A 39 -0.11 -19.41 -2.28
C ALA A 39 0.25 -19.56 -0.79
N GLU A 40 1.54 -19.72 -0.47
CA GLU A 40 2.00 -19.86 0.92
C GLU A 40 1.80 -18.56 1.75
N VAL A 41 2.00 -17.39 1.14
CA VAL A 41 1.72 -16.10 1.81
C VAL A 41 0.22 -15.89 2.01
N VAL A 42 -0.61 -16.32 1.06
CA VAL A 42 -2.07 -16.23 1.16
C VAL A 42 -2.61 -17.22 2.21
N GLU A 43 -2.07 -18.44 2.29
CA GLU A 43 -2.43 -19.43 3.32
C GLU A 43 -2.01 -18.97 4.73
N ALA A 44 -0.79 -18.43 4.88
CA ALA A 44 -0.32 -17.89 6.15
C ALA A 44 -1.13 -16.65 6.62
N GLN A 45 -1.69 -15.88 5.70
CA GLN A 45 -2.63 -14.79 6.01
C GLN A 45 -4.06 -15.27 6.24
N LEU A 46 -4.42 -16.48 5.80
CA LEU A 46 -5.76 -17.07 5.99
C LEU A 46 -5.89 -17.82 7.31
N GLU A 47 -4.83 -18.49 7.79
CA GLU A 47 -4.83 -19.19 9.08
C GLU A 47 -4.92 -18.25 10.29
N GLU A 48 -4.49 -16.99 10.18
CA GLU A 48 -4.66 -16.00 11.25
C GLU A 48 -6.10 -15.45 11.39
N VAL A 49 -7.01 -15.85 10.49
CA VAL A 49 -8.41 -15.33 10.41
C VAL A 49 -9.46 -16.37 10.80
N GLU A 50 -9.08 -17.60 11.15
CA GLU A 50 -10.01 -18.62 11.64
C GLU A 50 -10.33 -18.48 13.14
N ALA A 51 -11.09 -17.43 13.46
CA ALA A 51 -12.00 -17.41 14.61
C ALA A 51 -12.92 -16.18 14.53
N VAL A 52 -13.87 -16.14 13.58
CA VAL A 52 -14.97 -15.16 13.65
C VAL A 52 -16.30 -15.86 13.36
N GLU A 53 -17.07 -16.03 14.42
CA GLU A 53 -18.41 -16.63 14.44
C GLU A 53 -19.42 -15.90 13.54
N PHE A 54 -20.19 -16.74 12.88
CA PHE A 54 -21.39 -16.55 12.07
C PHE A 54 -22.33 -15.40 12.55
N LEU A 55 -22.52 -14.39 11.69
CA LEU A 55 -23.55 -13.33 11.75
C LEU A 55 -23.71 -12.56 13.09
N GLY A 56 -22.62 -12.38 13.83
CA GLY A 56 -22.52 -11.41 14.91
C GLY A 56 -21.77 -10.16 14.45
N ILE A 57 -22.47 -9.14 13.92
CA ILE A 57 -21.88 -7.80 13.81
C ILE A 57 -21.48 -7.40 15.24
N PRO A 58 -20.19 -7.31 15.59
CA PRO A 58 -19.78 -7.02 16.96
C PRO A 58 -20.44 -5.70 17.40
N LYS A 59 -20.97 -5.67 18.63
CA LYS A 59 -21.63 -4.48 19.17
C LYS A 59 -20.67 -3.28 19.08
N LEU A 60 -21.01 -2.37 18.18
CA LEU A 60 -20.31 -1.12 17.87
C LEU A 60 -20.03 -0.32 19.15
N LYS A 61 -18.77 -0.25 19.58
CA LYS A 61 -18.34 0.75 20.55
C LYS A 61 -18.01 2.04 19.80
N MET A 62 -19.03 2.78 19.43
CA MET A 62 -18.87 4.08 18.76
C MET A 62 -18.31 5.10 19.75
N LYS A 63 -17.10 5.59 19.51
CA LYS A 63 -16.48 6.65 20.35
C LYS A 63 -16.83 8.07 19.88
N GLY A 64 -17.49 8.20 18.74
CA GLY A 64 -17.89 9.49 18.17
C GLY A 64 -18.25 9.38 16.69
N ALA A 65 -18.38 10.53 16.03
CA ALA A 65 -18.49 10.56 14.58
C ALA A 65 -17.16 10.13 13.93
N PRO A 66 -17.17 9.31 12.88
CA PRO A 66 -15.95 8.92 12.19
C PRO A 66 -15.28 10.13 11.53
N PRO A 67 -13.95 10.11 11.36
CA PRO A 67 -13.24 11.22 10.73
C PRO A 67 -13.70 11.42 9.29
N LYS A 68 -14.04 12.66 8.93
CA LYS A 68 -14.60 12.99 7.60
C LYS A 68 -13.66 12.61 6.46
N PHE A 69 -12.34 12.66 6.68
CA PHE A 69 -11.33 12.35 5.67
C PHE A 69 -11.25 10.86 5.31
N VAL A 70 -11.80 9.97 6.13
CA VAL A 70 -11.81 8.52 5.85
C VAL A 70 -12.87 8.16 4.82
N LYS A 71 -13.96 8.93 4.74
CA LYS A 71 -15.07 8.70 3.80
C LYS A 71 -14.64 8.57 2.33
N PRO A 72 -13.82 9.48 1.75
CA PRO A 72 -13.36 9.33 0.37
C PRO A 72 -12.53 8.05 0.16
N LEU A 73 -11.80 7.58 1.18
CA LEU A 73 -11.05 6.32 1.11
C LEU A 73 -11.98 5.11 1.01
N VAL A 74 -13.04 5.10 1.82
CA VAL A 74 -14.05 4.04 1.77
C VAL A 74 -14.75 4.03 0.40
N ASN A 75 -15.09 5.21 -0.13
CA ASN A 75 -15.69 5.30 -1.47
C ASN A 75 -14.73 4.84 -2.58
N ALA A 76 -13.43 5.10 -2.44
CA ALA A 76 -12.43 4.61 -3.38
C ALA A 76 -12.34 3.07 -3.35
N GLU A 77 -12.36 2.48 -2.16
CA GLU A 77 -12.35 1.01 -2.00
C GLU A 77 -13.65 0.38 -2.53
N LEU A 78 -14.81 0.97 -2.27
CA LEU A 78 -16.08 0.51 -2.84
C LEU A 78 -16.08 0.56 -4.38
N SER A 79 -15.45 1.58 -4.96
CA SER A 79 -15.27 1.68 -6.41
C SER A 79 -14.31 0.62 -6.94
N PHE A 80 -13.27 0.28 -6.18
CA PHE A 80 -12.36 -0.82 -6.49
C PHE A 80 -13.11 -2.16 -6.47
N VAL A 81 -13.86 -2.45 -5.41
CA VAL A 81 -14.68 -3.66 -5.27
C VAL A 81 -15.67 -3.80 -6.43
N LYS A 82 -16.41 -2.74 -6.78
CA LYS A 82 -17.35 -2.79 -7.90
C LYS A 82 -16.67 -3.16 -9.21
N ARG A 83 -15.51 -2.57 -9.50
CA ARG A 83 -14.76 -2.80 -10.74
C ARG A 83 -14.19 -4.21 -10.83
N VAL A 84 -13.70 -4.74 -9.72
CA VAL A 84 -12.99 -6.04 -9.68
C VAL A 84 -13.98 -7.20 -9.55
N CYS A 85 -14.94 -7.09 -8.62
CA CYS A 85 -15.82 -8.20 -8.26
C CYS A 85 -17.10 -8.25 -9.12
N SER A 86 -17.44 -7.14 -9.79
CA SER A 86 -18.71 -6.98 -10.51
C SER A 86 -19.93 -7.50 -9.72
N PRO A 87 -20.13 -7.03 -8.47
CA PRO A 87 -21.20 -7.55 -7.62
C PRO A 87 -22.58 -7.24 -8.22
N SER A 88 -23.56 -8.09 -7.92
CA SER A 88 -24.97 -7.79 -8.25
C SER A 88 -25.45 -6.53 -7.51
N SER A 89 -26.56 -5.95 -7.95
CA SER A 89 -27.11 -4.75 -7.30
C SER A 89 -27.44 -4.99 -5.82
N ASP A 90 -27.93 -6.18 -5.47
CA ASP A 90 -28.28 -6.52 -4.08
C ASP A 90 -27.04 -6.77 -3.24
N GLN A 91 -26.05 -7.52 -3.75
CA GLN A 91 -24.73 -7.63 -3.10
C GLN A 91 -24.10 -6.25 -2.89
N MET A 92 -24.18 -5.35 -3.86
CA MET A 92 -23.61 -4.01 -3.70
C MET A 92 -24.31 -3.21 -2.59
N LYS A 93 -25.63 -3.36 -2.39
CA LYS A 93 -26.34 -2.75 -1.25
C LYS A 93 -25.83 -3.30 0.08
N GLU A 94 -25.62 -4.61 0.16
CA GLU A 94 -25.07 -5.26 1.36
C GLU A 94 -23.64 -4.81 1.64
N ILE A 95 -22.79 -4.74 0.60
CA ILE A 95 -21.42 -4.23 0.69
C ILE A 95 -21.41 -2.78 1.18
N VAL A 96 -22.24 -1.90 0.61
CA VAL A 96 -22.33 -0.49 1.03
C VAL A 96 -22.82 -0.39 2.48
N HIS A 97 -23.78 -1.21 2.87
CA HIS A 97 -24.26 -1.25 4.26
C HIS A 97 -23.15 -1.69 5.23
N ALA A 98 -22.40 -2.75 4.89
CA ALA A 98 -21.28 -3.23 5.71
C ALA A 98 -20.12 -2.22 5.76
N ALA A 99 -19.77 -1.61 4.62
CA ALA A 99 -18.75 -0.56 4.54
C ALA A 99 -19.14 0.69 5.33
N LYS A 100 -20.44 1.04 5.39
CA LYS A 100 -20.93 2.11 6.25
C LYS A 100 -20.75 1.77 7.73
N ALA A 101 -21.01 0.52 8.13
CA ALA A 101 -20.76 0.08 9.51
C ALA A 101 -19.27 0.16 9.86
N ALA A 102 -18.38 -0.37 9.01
CA ALA A 102 -16.92 -0.27 9.18
C ALA A 102 -16.43 1.18 9.19
N TYR A 103 -17.00 2.05 8.36
CA TYR A 103 -16.70 3.49 8.38
C TYR A 103 -17.04 4.12 9.74
N MET A 104 -18.15 3.76 10.36
CA MET A 104 -18.49 4.26 11.70
C MET A 104 -17.52 3.77 12.77
N GLU A 105 -16.94 2.57 12.61
CA GLU A 105 -15.92 2.04 13.52
C GLU A 105 -14.60 2.78 13.43
N CYS A 106 -14.30 3.43 12.30
CA CYS A 106 -13.12 4.29 12.13
C CYS A 106 -13.12 5.55 13.03
N SER A 107 -14.17 5.75 13.86
CA SER A 107 -14.17 6.77 14.93
C SER A 107 -13.01 6.60 15.92
N ASP A 108 -12.47 5.39 16.05
CA ASP A 108 -11.34 5.09 16.93
C ASP A 108 -9.98 5.41 16.31
N LEU A 109 -9.92 5.79 15.03
CA LEU A 109 -8.67 6.05 14.30
C LEU A 109 -7.89 7.22 14.90
N VAL A 110 -8.60 8.19 15.47
CA VAL A 110 -7.99 9.36 16.11
C VAL A 110 -7.57 9.00 17.53
N ALA A 111 -6.34 9.35 17.91
CA ALA A 111 -5.82 9.10 19.24
C ALA A 111 -6.51 9.99 20.29
N ASP A 112 -7.13 9.35 21.29
CA ASP A 112 -7.69 10.01 22.48
C ASP A 112 -6.55 10.29 23.47
N GLY A 113 -5.83 11.40 23.35
CA GLY A 113 -4.82 11.75 24.35
C GLY A 113 -3.87 12.87 23.98
N PRO A 114 -3.15 13.44 24.98
CA PRO A 114 -2.09 14.41 24.72
C PRO A 114 -0.99 13.76 23.85
N MET A 115 -0.37 14.58 23.00
CA MET A 115 0.68 14.26 21.99
C MET A 115 1.83 13.33 22.45
N ASN A 116 1.91 13.05 23.74
CA ASN A 116 3.06 12.46 24.42
C ASN A 116 2.83 11.00 24.85
N ALA A 117 1.59 10.49 24.81
CA ALA A 117 1.28 9.12 25.20
C ALA A 117 1.45 8.15 24.02
N GLN A 118 2.63 7.54 23.96
CA GLN A 118 2.93 6.24 23.32
C GLN A 118 2.07 5.85 22.10
N GLY A 119 2.52 6.26 20.91
CA GLY A 119 2.14 5.66 19.64
C GLY A 119 3.35 5.11 18.90
N ARG A 120 4.08 4.16 19.50
CA ARG A 120 5.13 3.38 18.82
C ARG A 120 4.57 2.39 17.78
N ALA A 121 3.29 2.50 17.42
CA ALA A 121 2.61 1.59 16.50
C ALA A 121 3.29 1.52 15.13
N ASN A 122 3.81 2.64 14.63
CA ASN A 122 4.52 2.70 13.34
C ASN A 122 6.02 2.99 13.50
N LYS A 123 6.74 2.22 14.34
CA LYS A 123 8.23 2.23 14.39
C LYS A 123 8.88 3.63 14.40
N GLY A 124 8.23 4.61 15.03
CA GLY A 124 8.73 5.99 15.13
C GLY A 124 8.08 7.03 14.21
N TRP A 125 7.02 6.74 13.46
CA TRP A 125 6.31 7.74 12.64
C TRP A 125 5.04 8.24 13.32
N ILE A 126 4.82 9.56 13.23
CA ILE A 126 3.57 10.20 13.69
C ILE A 126 2.77 10.52 12.43
N LEU A 127 1.73 9.73 12.19
CA LEU A 127 0.74 10.02 11.16
C LEU A 127 -0.24 11.05 11.70
N ARG A 128 -0.52 12.08 10.91
CA ARG A 128 -1.53 13.09 11.25
C ARG A 128 -2.60 13.22 10.18
N GLY A 129 -3.83 13.43 10.63
CA GLY A 129 -4.99 13.76 9.80
C GLY A 129 -5.01 15.23 9.35
N PRO A 130 -6.04 15.63 8.57
CA PRO A 130 -6.20 16.97 8.00
C PRO A 130 -6.27 18.10 9.01
N ASN A 131 -6.80 17.87 10.21
CA ASN A 131 -6.86 18.86 11.28
C ASN A 131 -5.67 18.70 12.25
N ASN A 132 -4.56 18.11 11.78
CA ASN A 132 -3.34 17.85 12.54
C ASN A 132 -3.53 16.83 13.70
N GLU A 133 -4.66 16.11 13.73
CA GLU A 133 -4.96 15.06 14.69
C GLU A 133 -4.03 13.86 14.53
N GLN A 134 -3.57 13.26 15.62
CA GLN A 134 -2.72 12.07 15.54
C GLN A 134 -3.55 10.83 15.24
N LEU A 135 -3.12 10.04 14.26
CA LEU A 135 -3.75 8.79 13.87
C LEU A 135 -3.08 7.61 14.57
N LYS A 136 -3.86 6.62 15.00
CA LYS A 136 -3.36 5.39 15.63
C LYS A 136 -2.73 4.43 14.62
N GLU A 137 -3.24 4.42 13.39
CA GLU A 137 -2.80 3.56 12.29
C GLU A 137 -2.95 4.27 10.94
N ASN A 138 -2.46 3.64 9.87
CA ASN A 138 -2.64 4.15 8.50
C ASN A 138 -4.11 3.94 8.06
N PRO A 139 -4.85 5.00 7.71
CA PRO A 139 -6.26 4.88 7.32
C PRO A 139 -6.49 4.10 6.03
N TYR A 140 -5.53 4.08 5.10
CA TYR A 140 -5.65 3.30 3.87
C TYR A 140 -5.61 1.80 4.18
N LEU A 141 -4.65 1.38 5.01
CA LEU A 141 -4.54 -0.01 5.47
C LEU A 141 -5.76 -0.41 6.29
N ARG A 142 -6.26 0.48 7.16
CA ARG A 142 -7.50 0.26 7.92
C ARG A 142 -8.68 -0.05 6.99
N VAL A 143 -8.95 0.83 6.03
CA VAL A 143 -10.10 0.68 5.11
C VAL A 143 -9.98 -0.61 4.29
N ARG A 144 -8.78 -0.92 3.78
CA ARG A 144 -8.53 -2.15 3.01
C ARG A 144 -8.74 -3.40 3.86
N ARG A 145 -8.19 -3.43 5.08
CA ARG A 145 -8.36 -4.54 6.03
C ARG A 145 -9.84 -4.78 6.34
N ASP A 146 -10.56 -3.73 6.69
CA ASP A 146 -11.99 -3.85 7.00
C ASP A 146 -12.78 -4.35 5.77
N ALA A 147 -12.40 -3.94 4.56
CA ALA A 147 -12.96 -4.45 3.32
C ALA A 147 -12.75 -5.96 3.14
N HIS A 148 -11.55 -6.49 3.38
CA HIS A 148 -11.35 -7.94 3.38
C HIS A 148 -12.33 -8.66 4.33
N THR A 149 -12.50 -8.13 5.54
CA THR A 149 -13.38 -8.73 6.56
C THR A 149 -14.83 -8.80 6.11
N TYR A 150 -15.41 -7.68 5.63
CA TYR A 150 -16.83 -7.68 5.29
C TYR A 150 -17.14 -8.25 3.90
N LEU A 151 -16.18 -8.30 2.97
CA LEU A 151 -16.42 -8.83 1.63
C LEU A 151 -16.49 -10.36 1.61
N LYS A 152 -15.68 -11.05 2.42
CA LYS A 152 -15.60 -12.51 2.48
C LYS A 152 -16.97 -13.20 2.62
N PRO A 153 -17.90 -12.77 3.50
CA PRO A 153 -19.21 -13.40 3.62
C PRO A 153 -20.26 -12.94 2.58
N ILE A 154 -20.04 -11.84 1.86
CA ILE A 154 -21.05 -11.25 0.94
C ILE A 154 -20.80 -11.69 -0.51
N LEU A 155 -19.53 -11.79 -0.90
CA LEU A 155 -19.13 -12.16 -2.25
C LEU A 155 -19.16 -13.68 -2.43
N SER A 156 -19.35 -14.12 -3.68
CA SER A 156 -19.08 -15.52 -4.01
C SER A 156 -17.59 -15.82 -3.88
N PRO A 157 -17.18 -17.09 -3.67
CA PRO A 157 -15.76 -17.43 -3.56
C PRO A 157 -14.92 -16.95 -4.75
N ALA A 158 -15.43 -17.03 -5.97
CA ALA A 158 -14.74 -16.56 -7.17
C ALA A 158 -14.59 -15.03 -7.22
N GLN A 159 -15.62 -14.29 -6.79
CA GLN A 159 -15.55 -12.83 -6.70
C GLN A 159 -14.56 -12.37 -5.62
N TYR A 160 -14.61 -13.02 -4.46
CA TYR A 160 -13.67 -12.72 -3.37
C TYR A 160 -12.23 -13.06 -3.77
N GLN A 161 -12.01 -14.18 -4.45
CA GLN A 161 -10.69 -14.54 -4.98
C GLN A 161 -10.17 -13.48 -5.98
N SER A 162 -11.02 -12.99 -6.87
CA SER A 162 -10.66 -11.90 -7.80
C SER A 162 -10.27 -10.62 -7.05
N TYR A 163 -10.95 -10.32 -5.93
CA TYR A 163 -10.59 -9.20 -5.06
C TYR A 163 -9.22 -9.39 -4.40
N ILE A 164 -8.93 -10.59 -3.85
CA ILE A 164 -7.63 -10.91 -3.23
C ILE A 164 -6.49 -10.74 -4.25
N GLU A 165 -6.65 -11.30 -5.44
CA GLU A 165 -5.62 -11.24 -6.49
C GLU A 165 -5.34 -9.78 -6.89
N GLU A 166 -6.37 -9.00 -7.24
CA GLU A 166 -6.15 -7.61 -7.64
C GLU A 166 -5.66 -6.74 -6.47
N ALA A 167 -6.07 -7.02 -5.23
CA ALA A 167 -5.57 -6.33 -4.05
C ALA A 167 -4.07 -6.60 -3.83
N ALA A 168 -3.63 -7.86 -3.98
CA ALA A 168 -2.23 -8.24 -3.89
C ALA A 168 -1.39 -7.59 -5.01
N GLU A 169 -1.91 -7.55 -6.23
CA GLU A 169 -1.29 -6.86 -7.37
C GLU A 169 -1.14 -5.36 -7.10
N ARG A 170 -2.18 -4.71 -6.57
CA ARG A 170 -2.15 -3.30 -6.16
C ARG A 170 -1.05 -3.07 -5.12
N ASP A 171 -1.01 -3.89 -4.06
CA ASP A 171 -0.05 -3.73 -2.98
C ASP A 171 1.39 -3.95 -3.46
N ARG A 172 1.62 -4.92 -4.36
CA ARG A 172 2.93 -5.11 -5.00
C ARG A 172 3.34 -3.89 -5.81
N PHE A 173 2.45 -3.39 -6.67
CA PHE A 173 2.72 -2.23 -7.51
C PHE A 173 3.01 -0.97 -6.68
N GLU A 174 2.20 -0.70 -5.65
CA GLU A 174 2.39 0.46 -4.76
C GLU A 174 3.75 0.38 -4.05
N ARG A 175 4.15 -0.82 -3.62
CA ARG A 175 5.43 -1.05 -2.95
C ARG A 175 6.63 -0.92 -3.89
N GLU A 176 6.56 -1.49 -5.09
CA GLU A 176 7.58 -1.33 -6.13
C GLU A 176 7.76 0.15 -6.50
N THR A 177 6.64 0.86 -6.67
CA THR A 177 6.64 2.31 -6.94
C THR A 177 7.29 3.08 -5.80
N ALA A 178 6.96 2.76 -4.55
CA ALA A 178 7.52 3.45 -3.40
C ALA A 178 9.03 3.23 -3.26
N ILE A 179 9.50 2.00 -3.53
CA ILE A 179 10.93 1.69 -3.55
C ILE A 179 11.63 2.43 -4.69
N GLY A 180 11.05 2.43 -5.89
CA GLY A 180 11.60 3.16 -7.04
C GLY A 180 11.75 4.66 -6.77
N LEU A 181 10.75 5.28 -6.16
CA LEU A 181 10.80 6.68 -5.72
C LEU A 181 11.89 6.90 -4.65
N ALA A 182 12.02 6.00 -3.67
CA ALA A 182 13.06 6.07 -2.65
C ALA A 182 14.48 5.99 -3.24
N ILE A 183 14.70 5.08 -4.19
CA ILE A 183 15.99 4.91 -4.86
C ILE A 183 16.27 6.12 -5.77
N GLY A 184 15.28 6.64 -6.49
CA GLY A 184 15.43 7.87 -7.28
C GLY A 184 15.89 9.06 -6.43
N MET A 185 15.26 9.26 -5.26
CA MET A 185 15.70 10.30 -4.32
C MET A 185 17.12 10.07 -3.79
N LEU A 186 17.53 8.81 -3.61
CA LEU A 186 18.89 8.47 -3.20
C LEU A 186 19.88 8.76 -4.33
N ASP A 187 19.55 8.39 -5.55
CA ASP A 187 20.36 8.64 -6.75
C ASP A 187 20.67 10.13 -6.94
N ASP A 188 19.64 10.97 -6.85
CA ASP A 188 19.76 12.43 -6.92
C ASP A 188 20.72 13.04 -5.87
N ARG A 189 21.02 12.31 -4.79
CA ARG A 189 21.85 12.79 -3.67
C ARG A 189 23.27 12.27 -3.72
N ILE A 190 23.47 11.01 -4.11
CA ILE A 190 24.78 10.35 -3.99
C ILE A 190 25.32 9.81 -5.32
N GLY A 191 24.53 9.83 -6.39
CA GLY A 191 24.86 9.29 -7.71
C GLY A 191 25.06 7.77 -7.66
N LEU A 192 24.07 7.02 -8.12
CA LEU A 192 24.10 5.57 -8.24
C LEU A 192 24.50 5.17 -9.66
N THR A 193 25.18 4.03 -9.77
CA THR A 193 25.31 3.35 -11.08
C THR A 193 24.04 2.53 -11.35
N GLN A 194 23.79 2.18 -12.61
CA GLN A 194 22.64 1.32 -12.96
C GLN A 194 22.69 -0.02 -12.19
N THR A 195 23.88 -0.63 -12.04
CA THR A 195 24.05 -1.85 -11.26
C THR A 195 23.64 -1.66 -9.80
N GLN A 196 24.02 -0.54 -9.17
CA GLN A 196 23.62 -0.25 -7.79
C GLN A 196 22.11 0.00 -7.67
N TYR A 197 21.52 0.67 -8.67
CA TYR A 197 20.08 0.90 -8.72
C TYR A 197 19.31 -0.43 -8.75
N ASP A 198 19.71 -1.35 -9.64
CA ASP A 198 19.07 -2.66 -9.81
C ASP A 198 19.25 -3.55 -8.56
N GLU A 199 20.45 -3.54 -7.96
CA GLU A 199 20.73 -4.28 -6.73
C GLU A 199 19.95 -3.74 -5.53
N LEU A 200 19.90 -2.42 -5.35
CA LEU A 200 19.10 -1.79 -4.31
C LEU A 200 17.62 -2.11 -4.48
N THR A 201 17.11 -2.11 -5.71
CA THR A 201 15.71 -2.46 -6.00
C THR A 201 15.40 -3.86 -5.48
N LYS A 202 16.25 -4.85 -5.79
CA LYS A 202 16.09 -6.24 -5.33
C LYS A 202 16.20 -6.36 -3.80
N VAL A 203 17.22 -5.75 -3.20
CA VAL A 203 17.45 -5.82 -1.75
C VAL A 203 16.31 -5.16 -0.98
N LEU A 204 15.84 -3.99 -1.40
CA LEU A 204 14.76 -3.26 -0.74
C LEU A 204 13.41 -3.95 -0.94
N LEU A 205 13.14 -4.54 -2.12
CA LEU A 205 11.95 -5.38 -2.32
C LEU A 205 11.96 -6.62 -1.43
N LYS A 206 13.13 -7.13 -1.05
CA LYS A 206 13.22 -8.23 -0.09
C LYS A 206 13.08 -7.77 1.35
N GLU A 207 13.75 -6.68 1.74
CA GLU A 207 14.02 -6.36 3.15
C GLU A 207 13.17 -5.24 3.72
N TRP A 208 12.69 -4.31 2.89
CA TRP A 208 11.93 -3.15 3.36
C TRP A 208 10.43 -3.39 3.19
N LYS A 209 9.82 -4.11 4.13
CA LYS A 209 8.41 -4.52 4.04
C LYS A 209 7.44 -3.42 4.41
N GLU A 210 7.88 -2.48 5.23
CA GLU A 210 7.05 -1.44 5.83
C GLU A 210 6.91 -0.19 4.96
N ILE A 211 7.59 -0.14 3.81
CA ILE A 211 7.44 0.99 2.89
C ILE A 211 6.05 1.00 2.27
N ASP A 212 5.39 2.14 2.32
CA ASP A 212 4.11 2.37 1.68
C ASP A 212 4.14 3.62 0.77
N LEU A 213 3.28 3.61 -0.24
CA LEU A 213 3.25 4.67 -1.26
C LEU A 213 2.75 6.02 -0.69
N GLN A 214 1.89 6.00 0.32
CA GLN A 214 1.44 7.25 0.94
C GLN A 214 2.61 7.92 1.67
N TRP A 215 3.41 7.13 2.37
CA TRP A 215 4.56 7.60 3.10
C TRP A 215 5.64 8.18 2.21
N ILE A 216 5.99 7.49 1.12
CA ILE A 216 7.04 7.98 0.22
C ILE A 216 6.66 9.32 -0.43
N PHE A 217 5.37 9.55 -0.69
CA PHE A 217 4.85 10.77 -1.30
C PHE A 217 5.10 12.02 -0.44
N HIS A 218 5.22 11.87 0.87
CA HIS A 218 5.58 13.02 1.71
C HIS A 218 7.03 13.48 1.48
N TYR A 219 7.93 12.58 1.07
CA TYR A 219 9.32 12.91 0.75
C TYR A 219 9.45 13.50 -0.65
N THR A 220 8.64 13.05 -1.62
CA THR A 220 8.68 13.60 -2.98
C THR A 220 8.26 15.07 -3.03
N ASN A 221 7.49 15.54 -2.05
CA ASN A 221 7.11 16.95 -1.90
C ASN A 221 8.12 17.77 -1.09
N ASN A 222 9.13 17.14 -0.48
CA ASN A 222 10.15 17.82 0.28
C ASN A 222 11.54 17.23 0.04
N ASN A 223 12.22 17.82 -0.94
CA ASN A 223 13.57 17.43 -1.37
C ASN A 223 14.63 17.56 -0.26
N GLU A 224 14.38 18.27 0.83
CA GLU A 224 15.36 18.39 1.92
C GLU A 224 15.45 17.10 2.75
N TYR A 225 14.45 16.21 2.65
CA TYR A 225 14.38 15.01 3.46
C TYR A 225 14.50 13.73 2.64
N MET A 226 15.06 12.70 3.27
CA MET A 226 15.14 11.35 2.73
C MET A 226 14.28 10.39 3.53
N PRO A 227 13.61 9.42 2.87
CA PRO A 227 12.99 8.32 3.59
C PRO A 227 14.06 7.54 4.38
N PRO A 228 13.72 6.96 5.55
CA PRO A 228 14.63 6.19 6.39
C PRO A 228 14.95 4.81 5.77
N ILE A 229 15.62 4.80 4.63
CA ILE A 229 15.98 3.56 3.94
C ILE A 229 16.80 2.68 4.92
N PRO A 230 16.49 1.38 5.06
CA PRO A 230 17.19 0.51 5.98
C PRO A 230 18.71 0.51 5.72
N LYS A 231 19.49 1.02 6.68
CA LYS A 231 20.95 1.07 6.58
C LYS A 231 21.60 -0.29 6.26
N PRO A 232 21.16 -1.43 6.83
CA PRO A 232 21.73 -2.73 6.47
C PRO A 232 21.57 -3.08 4.99
N SER A 233 20.46 -2.66 4.35
CA SER A 233 20.21 -2.86 2.93
C SER A 233 21.10 -1.96 2.08
N LEU A 234 21.25 -0.70 2.47
CA LEU A 234 22.14 0.25 1.79
C LEU A 234 23.61 -0.18 1.84
N ASN A 235 24.07 -0.65 3.00
CA ASN A 235 25.47 -1.03 3.21
C ASN A 235 25.91 -2.24 2.35
N LYS A 236 24.97 -3.04 1.85
CA LYS A 236 25.25 -4.17 0.95
C LYS A 236 25.62 -3.73 -0.47
N VAL A 237 25.15 -2.57 -0.90
CA VAL A 237 25.22 -2.12 -2.31
C VAL A 237 26.05 -0.84 -2.47
N LEU A 238 25.94 0.08 -1.51
CA LEU A 238 26.63 1.37 -1.59
C LEU A 238 28.12 1.25 -1.28
N THR A 239 28.94 2.03 -1.97
CA THR A 239 30.36 2.16 -1.66
C THR A 239 30.58 2.92 -0.34
N LYS A 240 31.74 2.74 0.31
CA LYS A 240 32.10 3.50 1.53
C LYS A 240 32.01 5.03 1.35
N LYS A 241 32.34 5.54 0.16
CA LYS A 241 32.25 6.97 -0.17
C LYS A 241 30.80 7.45 -0.18
N GLN A 242 29.91 6.71 -0.84
CA GLN A 242 28.47 7.00 -0.88
C GLN A 242 27.83 6.89 0.51
N GLN A 243 28.21 5.88 1.30
CA GLN A 243 27.74 5.72 2.68
C GLN A 243 28.11 6.95 3.54
N LYS A 244 29.36 7.41 3.45
CA LYS A 244 29.82 8.63 4.15
C LYS A 244 29.07 9.88 3.68
N MET A 245 28.77 9.97 2.39
CA MET A 245 27.97 11.08 1.83
C MET A 245 26.54 11.06 2.38
N LEU A 246 25.92 9.88 2.47
CA LEU A 246 24.59 9.73 3.05
C LEU A 246 24.55 10.08 4.54
N GLU A 247 25.60 9.75 5.30
CA GLU A 247 25.72 10.15 6.71
C GLU A 247 25.81 11.66 6.91
N SER A 248 26.27 12.41 5.89
CA SER A 248 26.32 13.87 5.93
C SER A 248 24.98 14.54 5.63
N ILE A 249 24.00 13.79 5.10
CA ILE A 249 22.66 14.29 4.82
C ILE A 249 21.84 14.22 6.12
N GLN A 250 21.21 15.34 6.50
CA GLN A 250 20.39 15.39 7.71
C GLN A 250 19.14 14.51 7.57
N ASN A 251 19.09 13.41 8.34
CA ASN A 251 17.88 12.61 8.48
C ASN A 251 16.97 13.23 9.56
N ILE A 252 16.20 14.25 9.19
CA ILE A 252 15.22 14.84 10.12
C ILE A 252 13.97 13.96 10.16
N ARG A 253 13.46 13.74 11.38
CA ARG A 253 12.19 13.04 11.61
C ARG A 253 11.04 13.94 11.15
N ILE A 254 10.45 13.63 10.01
CA ILE A 254 9.30 14.38 9.48
C ILE A 254 8.06 14.09 10.33
N MET A 255 7.31 15.15 10.68
CA MET A 255 5.91 15.02 11.08
C MET A 255 5.04 15.02 9.82
N PHE A 256 4.34 13.91 9.56
CA PHE A 256 3.49 13.79 8.37
C PHE A 256 2.11 14.37 8.62
N GLY A 257 1.81 15.49 7.98
CA GLY A 257 0.49 16.10 7.96
C GLY A 257 -0.27 15.75 6.67
N TRP A 258 -1.58 15.56 6.79
CA TRP A 258 -2.48 15.27 5.66
C TRP A 258 -2.65 16.43 4.65
N ASN A 259 -2.14 17.63 4.96
CA ASN A 259 -2.21 18.78 4.05
C ASN A 259 -1.38 18.64 2.76
N ASN A 260 -0.63 17.55 2.58
CA ASN A 260 0.23 17.34 1.41
C ASN A 260 -0.52 16.78 0.18
N GLY A 261 -1.83 16.98 0.07
CA GLY A 261 -2.58 16.78 -1.19
C GLY A 261 -3.02 15.35 -1.52
N PHE A 262 -2.76 14.36 -0.65
CA PHE A 262 -3.26 12.99 -0.86
C PHE A 262 -4.68 12.84 -0.26
N GLY A 263 -5.69 12.70 -1.12
CA GLY A 263 -7.08 12.46 -0.72
C GLY A 263 -7.98 13.69 -0.54
N ALA A 264 -7.43 14.91 -0.55
CA ALA A 264 -8.23 16.13 -0.35
C ALA A 264 -9.16 16.47 -1.54
N ASN A 265 -8.89 15.93 -2.75
CA ASN A 265 -9.67 16.22 -3.96
C ASN A 265 -9.78 15.00 -4.91
N ILE A 266 -9.92 13.77 -4.39
CA ILE A 266 -10.26 12.64 -5.28
C ILE A 266 -11.75 12.77 -5.61
N ALA A 267 -12.07 13.46 -6.71
CA ALA A 267 -13.40 13.49 -7.28
C ALA A 267 -13.69 12.11 -7.86
N LEU A 268 -14.35 11.25 -7.07
CA LEU A 268 -14.83 9.96 -7.55
C LEU A 268 -16.03 10.19 -8.46
N LYS A 269 -16.08 9.46 -9.58
CA LYS A 269 -17.24 9.50 -10.49
C LYS A 269 -18.54 9.05 -9.80
N GLU A 270 -18.40 8.18 -8.81
CA GLU A 270 -19.51 7.61 -8.05
C GLU A 270 -19.15 7.61 -6.57
N GLU A 271 -19.95 8.29 -5.76
CA GLU A 271 -19.85 8.29 -4.31
C GLU A 271 -20.97 7.42 -3.72
N TRP A 272 -20.57 6.41 -2.95
CA TRP A 272 -21.47 5.41 -2.38
C TRP A 272 -22.00 5.86 -1.03
N LEU A 273 -21.09 6.32 -0.18
CA LEU A 273 -21.41 6.97 1.08
C LEU A 273 -21.66 8.45 0.81
N LYS A 274 -22.90 8.89 1.08
CA LYS A 274 -23.35 10.28 0.98
C LYS A 274 -23.07 11.09 2.23
#